data_AF-A0A1B1UIB8-F1
#
_entry.id   AF-A0A1B1UIB8-F1
#
_cell.length_a   1.000
_cell.length_b   1.000
_cell.length_c   1.000
_cell.angle_alpha   90.00
_cell.angle_beta   90.00
_cell.angle_gamma   90.00
#
_symmetry.space_group_name_H-M   'P 1'
#
loop_
_entity.id
_entity.type
_entity.pdbx_description
1 polymer ?
#
loop_
_entity_poly.entity_id
_entity_poly.type
_entity_poly.pdbx_seq_one_letter_code
_entity_poly.pdbx_strand_id
1 'polypeptide(L)' 'MKDFANASFPPEVISVMEQALDAAVATLPEPVHSHHVQFLAEAILRAAHGGERDPIALERLALLELQLHPR' A
#
# COMPACT_ATOMS: atom_id res chain seq x y z
N MET A 1 4.72 -4.24 -10.21
CA MET A 1 5.08 -5.58 -9.67
C MET A 1 6.46 -6.16 -10.02
N LYS A 2 7.33 -5.55 -10.86
CA LYS A 2 8.66 -6.13 -11.16
C LYS A 2 9.64 -6.12 -9.97
N ASP A 3 9.43 -5.25 -8.99
CA ASP A 3 10.34 -5.06 -7.85
C ASP A 3 10.15 -6.11 -6.73
N PHE A 4 9.09 -6.92 -6.76
CA PHE A 4 8.68 -7.80 -5.64
C PHE A 4 8.81 -9.29 -5.93
N ALA A 5 9.38 -9.69 -7.08
CA ALA A 5 9.40 -11.09 -7.53
C ALA A 5 10.14 -12.05 -6.57
N ASN A 6 10.88 -11.55 -5.58
CA ASN A 6 11.57 -12.34 -4.57
C ASN A 6 11.31 -11.85 -3.13
N ALA A 7 10.29 -11.01 -2.93
CA ALA A 7 9.97 -10.48 -1.62
C ALA A 7 9.27 -11.57 -0.78
N SER A 8 9.89 -11.97 0.32
CA SER A 8 9.30 -12.87 1.31
C SER A 8 8.93 -12.05 2.54
N PHE A 9 7.63 -11.97 2.83
CA PHE A 9 7.12 -11.27 3.99
C PHE A 9 6.62 -12.30 5.01
N PRO A 10 6.98 -12.16 6.29
CA PRO A 10 6.40 -13.00 7.33
C PRO A 10 4.89 -12.68 7.49
N PRO A 11 4.07 -13.65 7.95
CA PRO A 11 2.61 -13.50 8.02
C PRO A 11 2.15 -12.25 8.78
N GLU A 12 2.88 -11.87 9.84
CA GLU A 12 2.58 -10.68 10.64
C GLU A 12 2.70 -9.40 9.82
N VAL A 13 3.68 -9.33 8.91
CA VAL A 13 3.86 -8.18 8.01
C VAL A 13 2.77 -8.17 6.93
N ILE A 14 2.34 -9.33 6.44
CA ILE A 14 1.22 -9.44 5.50
C ILE A 14 -0.06 -8.90 6.14
N SER A 15 -0.37 -9.30 7.37
CA SER A 15 -1.56 -8.80 8.08
C SER A 15 -1.53 -7.29 8.31
N VAL A 16 -0.34 -6.70 8.52
CA VAL A 16 -0.17 -5.24 8.61
C VAL A 16 -0.41 -4.57 7.25
N MET A 17 0.13 -5.13 6.17
CA MET A 17 -0.07 -4.59 4.81
C MET A 17 -1.53 -4.66 4.37
N GLU A 18 -2.24 -5.74 4.70
CA GLU A 18 -3.68 -5.88 4.43
C GLU A 18 -4.49 -4.81 5.18
N GLN A 19 -4.23 -4.62 6.47
CA GLN A 19 -4.88 -3.57 7.26
C GLN A 19 -4.65 -2.16 6.68
N ALA A 20 -3.42 -1.85 6.28
CA ALA A 20 -3.07 -0.57 5.68
C ALA A 20 -3.78 -0.37 4.32
N LEU A 21 -3.89 -1.43 3.51
CA LEU A 21 -4.55 -1.36 2.21
C LEU A 21 -6.05 -1.14 2.35
N ASP A 22 -6.72 -1.90 3.23
CA ASP A 22 -8.14 -1.75 3.49
C ASP A 22 -8.48 -0.34 4.00
N ALA A 23 -7.67 0.18 4.94
CA ALA A 23 -7.82 1.55 5.44
C ALA A 23 -7.64 2.58 4.32
N ALA A 24 -6.58 2.47 3.51
CA ALA A 24 -6.31 3.40 2.43
C ALA A 24 -7.43 3.39 1.37
N VAL A 25 -7.91 2.22 0.97
CA VAL A 25 -9.01 2.08 0.00
C VAL A 25 -10.31 2.68 0.54
N ALA A 26 -10.61 2.51 1.83
CA ALA A 26 -11.77 3.12 2.47
C ALA A 26 -11.77 4.66 2.45
N THR A 27 -10.60 5.29 2.27
CA THR A 27 -10.49 6.76 2.14
C THR A 27 -10.68 7.29 0.73
N LEU A 28 -10.72 6.41 -0.29
CA LEU A 28 -10.80 6.84 -1.69
C LEU A 28 -12.21 7.37 -2.04
N PRO A 29 -12.30 8.44 -2.85
CA PRO A 29 -13.59 8.94 -3.34
C PRO A 29 -14.22 7.96 -4.34
N GLU A 30 -15.55 7.86 -4.33
CA GLU A 30 -16.29 7.09 -5.31
C GLU A 30 -16.37 7.80 -6.67
N PRO A 31 -16.22 7.08 -7.80
CA PRO A 31 -16.01 5.63 -7.90
C PRO A 31 -14.53 5.23 -7.66
N VAL A 32 -14.32 4.14 -6.91
CA VAL A 32 -12.99 3.60 -6.68
C VAL A 32 -12.46 2.96 -7.97
N HIS A 33 -11.36 3.51 -8.49
CA HIS A 33 -10.70 2.99 -9.68
C HIS A 33 -9.67 1.91 -9.31
N SER A 34 -9.68 0.78 -10.03
CA SER A 34 -8.73 -0.33 -9.82
C SER A 34 -7.27 0.11 -9.92
N HIS A 35 -6.97 1.15 -10.72
CA HIS A 35 -5.65 1.74 -10.83
C HIS A 35 -5.17 2.34 -9.50
N HIS A 36 -6.03 3.06 -8.78
CA HIS A 36 -5.69 3.62 -7.47
C HIS A 36 -5.44 2.52 -6.43
N VAL A 37 -6.27 1.47 -6.43
CA VAL A 37 -6.07 0.32 -5.53
C VAL A 37 -4.75 -0.39 -5.81
N GLN A 38 -4.44 -0.61 -7.09
CA GLN A 38 -3.17 -1.23 -7.50
C GLN A 38 -1.97 -0.36 -7.09
N PHE A 39 -2.05 0.95 -7.29
CA PHE A 39 -1.01 1.89 -6.88
C PHE A 39 -0.78 1.85 -5.36
N LEU A 40 -1.86 1.90 -4.56
CA LEU A 40 -1.77 1.82 -3.10
C LEU A 40 -1.12 0.52 -2.66
N ALA A 41 -1.51 -0.62 -3.23
CA ALA A 41 -0.91 -1.90 -2.92
C ALA A 41 0.60 -1.93 -3.24
N GLU A 42 1.01 -1.38 -4.39
CA GLU A 42 2.44 -1.31 -4.76
C GLU A 42 3.24 -0.38 -3.84
N ALA A 43 2.67 0.76 -3.42
CA ALA A 43 3.30 1.68 -2.48
C ALA A 43 3.48 1.04 -1.09
N ILE A 44 2.44 0.37 -0.57
CA ILE A 44 2.49 -0.36 0.71
C ILE A 44 3.54 -1.46 0.66
N LEU A 45 3.57 -2.26 -0.41
CA LEU A 45 4.58 -3.31 -0.59
C LEU A 45 6.00 -2.74 -0.61
N ARG A 46 6.21 -1.58 -1.26
CA ARG A 46 7.52 -0.91 -1.33
C ARG A 46 7.96 -0.41 0.05
N ALA A 47 7.06 0.21 0.80
CA ALA A 47 7.34 0.71 2.14
C ALA A 47 7.62 -0.45 3.13
N ALA A 48 6.80 -1.51 3.09
CA ALA A 48 7.01 -2.71 3.90
C ALA A 48 8.33 -3.42 3.58
N HIS A 49 8.69 -3.49 2.29
CA HIS A 49 9.99 -4.01 1.86
C HIS A 49 11.16 -3.13 2.36
N GLY A 50 10.95 -1.82 2.52
CA GLY A 50 11.89 -0.89 3.14
C GLY A 50 12.06 -1.06 4.66
N GLY A 51 11.23 -1.91 5.29
CA GLY A 51 11.28 -2.19 6.72
C GLY A 51 10.20 -1.49 7.54
N GLU A 52 9.28 -0.75 6.91
CA GLU A 52 8.11 -0.18 7.59
C GLU A 52 7.16 -1.30 8.06
N ARG A 53 6.67 -1.19 9.28
CA ARG A 53 5.79 -2.19 9.93
C ARG A 53 4.63 -1.57 10.68
N ASP A 54 4.54 -0.24 10.72
CA ASP A 54 3.37 0.44 11.27
C ASP A 54 2.28 0.54 10.19
N PRO A 55 1.09 -0.08 10.38
CA PRO A 55 0.00 -0.02 9.42
C PRO A 55 -0.44 1.42 9.11
N ILE A 56 -0.41 2.31 10.10
CA ILE A 56 -0.80 3.72 9.93
C ILE A 56 0.24 4.47 9.10
N ALA A 57 1.52 4.15 9.28
CA ALA A 57 2.58 4.74 8.47
C ALA A 57 2.49 4.28 7.01
N LEU A 58 2.28 2.98 6.78
CA LEU A 58 2.10 2.40 5.44
C LEU A 58 0.93 3.03 4.70
N GLU A 59 -0.24 3.16 5.36
CA GLU A 59 -1.43 3.80 4.80
C GLU A 59 -1.13 5.25 4.37
N ARG A 60 -0.55 6.05 5.28
CA ARG A 60 -0.26 7.46 5.03
C ARG A 60 0.74 7.65 3.90
N LEU A 61 1.79 6.84 3.86
CA LEU A 61 2.79 6.88 2.81
C LEU A 61 2.15 6.56 1.46
N ALA A 62 1.32 5.52 1.38
CA ALA A 62 0.65 5.13 0.15
C ALA A 62 -0.34 6.21 -0.36
N LEU A 63 -1.14 6.80 0.54
CA LEU A 63 -2.06 7.88 0.19
C LEU A 63 -1.30 9.14 -0.27
N LEU A 64 -0.19 9.47 0.38
CA LEU A 64 0.66 10.59 -0.01
C LEU A 64 1.31 10.35 -1.38
N GLU A 65 1.82 9.15 -1.64
CA GLU A 65 2.36 8.78 -2.94
C GLU A 65 1.30 8.86 -4.05
N LEU A 66 0.05 8.45 -3.77
CA LEU A 66 -1.07 8.52 -4.71
C LEU A 66 -1.40 9.97 -5.08
N GLN A 67 -1.36 10.89 -4.12
CA GLN A 67 -1.56 12.32 -4.36
C GLN A 67 -0.42 12.94 -5.18
N LEU A 68 0.81 12.46 -5.00
CA LEU A 68 1.97 12.94 -5.75
C LEU A 68 2.01 12.38 -7.19
N HIS A 69 1.38 11.23 -7.44
CA HIS A 69 1.33 10.58 -8.76
C HIS A 69 -0.12 10.26 -9.20
N PRO A 70 -0.96 11.28 -9.45
CA PRO A 70 -2.40 11.08 -9.72
C PRO A 70 -2.70 10.62 -11.16
N ARG A 71 -1.77 9.96 -11.86
CA ARG A 71 -1.89 9.66 -13.29
C ARG A 71 -2.55 8.33 -13.58
#